data_AF-A0A417ZD90-F1
#
_entry.id   AF-A0A417ZD90-F1
#
_cell.length_a   1.000
_cell.length_b   1.000
_cell.length_c   1.000
_cell.angle_alpha   90.00
_cell.angle_beta   90.00
_cell.angle_gamma   90.00
#
_symmetry.space_group_name_H-M   'P 1'
#
loop_
_entity.id
_entity.type
_entity.pdbx_description
1 polymer ?
#
loop_
_entity_poly.entity_id
_entity_poly.type
_entity_poly.pdbx_seq_one_letter_code
_entity_poly.pdbx_strand_id
1 'polypeptide(L)'
;MKALSIRPDYAFLIMIGDKTKEYRSWSTNYRGPLLICSTARKIKDTIPGHALLVVDLKAVNKLADHQFEWVIDPAYSIYPFAVKGQQGLFNVDDKLIKKAPIDNEPDIDKINEWCDKYLEPLFV
;
A
#
# COMPACT_ATOMS: atom_id res chain seq x y z
N MET A 1 12.59 -3.55 -2.05
CA MET A 1 11.89 -2.87 -0.94
C MET A 1 11.20 -3.86 -0.05
N LYS A 2 11.05 -3.56 1.26
CA LYS A 2 10.15 -4.34 2.12
C LYS A 2 8.71 -4.07 1.73
N ALA A 3 7.87 -5.09 1.86
CA ALA A 3 6.47 -5.04 1.50
C ALA A 3 5.59 -5.67 2.59
N LEU A 4 4.35 -5.21 2.67
CA LEU A 4 3.33 -5.71 3.58
C LEU A 4 2.02 -5.97 2.83
N SER A 5 1.44 -7.15 3.05
CA SER A 5 0.13 -7.50 2.49
C SER A 5 -1.00 -6.95 3.36
N ILE A 6 -1.90 -6.15 2.79
CA ILE A 6 -3.04 -5.49 3.43
C ILE A 6 -4.33 -5.93 2.74
N ARG A 7 -5.45 -6.01 3.47
CA ARG A 7 -6.75 -6.31 2.86
C ARG A 7 -7.15 -5.17 1.89
N PRO A 8 -7.72 -5.44 0.70
CA PRO A 8 -7.78 -4.42 -0.36
C PRO A 8 -8.55 -3.15 -0.01
N ASP A 9 -9.62 -3.25 0.78
CA ASP A 9 -10.38 -2.12 1.31
C ASP A 9 -9.51 -1.22 2.20
N TYR A 10 -8.73 -1.79 3.10
CA TYR A 10 -7.79 -1.02 3.92
C TYR A 10 -6.61 -0.48 3.11
N ALA A 11 -6.12 -1.23 2.11
CA ALA A 11 -5.05 -0.77 1.24
C ALA A 11 -5.50 0.47 0.44
N PHE A 12 -6.75 0.47 -0.02
CA PHE A 12 -7.38 1.61 -0.65
C PHE A 12 -7.50 2.82 0.29
N LEU A 13 -7.95 2.62 1.54
CA LEU A 13 -7.98 3.70 2.54
C LEU A 13 -6.60 4.29 2.85
N ILE A 14 -5.55 3.46 2.82
CA ILE A 14 -4.16 3.95 2.97
C ILE A 14 -3.76 4.76 1.73
N MET A 15 -4.13 4.27 0.53
CA MET A 15 -3.83 4.91 -0.75
C MET A 15 -4.40 6.32 -0.87
N ILE A 16 -5.64 6.53 -0.39
CA ILE A 16 -6.29 7.85 -0.41
C ILE A 16 -5.95 8.72 0.82
N GLY A 17 -5.17 8.20 1.76
CA GLY A 17 -4.71 8.94 2.94
C GLY A 17 -5.62 8.88 4.18
N ASP A 18 -6.79 8.26 4.08
CA ASP A 18 -7.76 8.14 5.19
C ASP A 18 -7.28 7.21 6.32
N LYS A 19 -6.37 6.28 6.02
CA LYS A 19 -5.82 5.33 7.00
C LYS A 19 -4.32 5.50 7.19
N THR A 20 -3.93 6.00 8.36
CA THR A 20 -2.52 6.23 8.76
C THR A 20 -2.04 5.26 9.85
N LYS A 21 -2.89 4.30 10.24
CA LYS A 21 -2.61 3.32 11.30
C LYS A 21 -2.98 1.93 10.83
N GLU A 22 -2.05 1.00 10.91
CA GLU A 22 -2.27 -0.41 10.63
C GLU A 22 -2.12 -1.24 11.90
N TYR A 23 -3.03 -2.19 12.14
CA TYR A 23 -3.02 -3.00 13.36
C TYR A 23 -2.57 -4.43 13.05
N ARG A 24 -1.60 -4.93 13.81
CA ARG A 24 -1.02 -6.27 13.62
C ARG A 24 -0.85 -7.00 14.94
N SER A 25 -0.88 -8.32 14.87
CA SER A 25 -0.61 -9.20 16.01
C SER A 25 0.88 -9.40 16.32
N TRP A 26 1.75 -8.82 15.49
CA TRP A 26 3.20 -8.96 15.57
C TRP A 26 3.91 -7.62 15.33
N SER A 27 5.13 -7.54 15.85
CA SER A 27 5.99 -6.35 15.79
C SER A 27 7.07 -6.48 14.73
N THR A 28 7.66 -5.34 14.34
CA THR A 28 8.88 -5.29 13.54
C THR A 28 9.79 -4.16 14.02
N ASN A 29 11.10 -4.38 13.91
CA ASN A 29 12.12 -3.34 14.14
C ASN A 29 12.34 -2.46 12.90
N TYR A 30 11.74 -2.81 11.75
CA TYR A 30 11.89 -2.04 10.52
C TYR A 30 11.20 -0.68 10.60
N ARG A 31 11.87 0.37 10.10
CA ARG A 31 11.32 1.72 9.86
C ARG A 31 11.79 2.23 8.51
N GLY A 32 10.94 3.01 7.84
CA GLY A 32 11.20 3.54 6.51
C GLY A 32 10.26 2.99 5.43
N PRO A 33 10.67 3.06 4.14
CA PRO A 33 9.80 2.78 3.01
C PRO A 33 9.24 1.35 2.97
N LEU A 34 7.93 1.24 2.93
CA LEU A 34 7.18 -0.01 2.95
C LEU A 34 6.18 -0.02 1.80
N LEU A 35 6.33 -1.00 0.89
CA LEU A 35 5.41 -1.22 -0.20
C LEU A 35 4.11 -1.86 0.31
N ILE A 36 2.98 -1.23 0.08
CA ILE A 36 1.66 -1.77 0.42
C ILE A 36 1.13 -2.58 -0.75
N CYS A 37 0.83 -3.85 -0.47
CA CYS A 37 0.32 -4.81 -1.43
C CYS A 37 -1.07 -5.28 -0.99
N SER A 38 -2.07 -5.15 -1.85
CA SER A 38 -3.39 -5.73 -1.62
C SER A 38 -3.31 -7.25 -1.66
N THR A 39 -3.90 -7.92 -0.66
CA THR A 39 -4.11 -9.37 -0.70
C THR A 39 -5.04 -9.74 -1.87
N ALA A 40 -5.04 -11.01 -2.29
CA ALA A 40 -5.87 -11.50 -3.38
C ALA A 40 -7.38 -11.65 -3.03
N ARG A 41 -7.82 -11.22 -1.84
CA ARG A 41 -9.22 -11.31 -1.42
C ARG A 41 -10.06 -10.35 -2.26
N LYS A 42 -10.96 -10.87 -3.08
CA LYS A 42 -11.87 -10.06 -3.89
C LYS A 42 -12.88 -9.35 -2.97
N ILE A 43 -12.82 -8.02 -2.95
CA ILE A 43 -13.79 -7.15 -2.29
C ILE A 43 -14.27 -6.19 -3.37
N LYS A 44 -15.60 -6.00 -3.44
CA LYS A 44 -16.22 -5.13 -4.44
C LYS A 44 -15.64 -3.71 -4.31
N ASP A 45 -15.42 -3.05 -5.44
CA ASP A 45 -14.92 -1.68 -5.56
C ASP A 45 -13.52 -1.52 -4.94
N THR A 46 -12.69 -2.56 -5.03
CA THR A 46 -11.27 -2.54 -4.60
C THR A 46 -10.34 -3.20 -5.62
N ILE A 47 -9.02 -3.03 -5.44
CA ILE A 47 -7.97 -3.62 -6.27
C ILE A 47 -7.26 -4.77 -5.52
N PRO A 48 -7.67 -6.04 -5.69
CA PRO A 48 -7.03 -7.19 -5.05
C PRO A 48 -5.75 -7.63 -5.78
N GLY A 49 -4.77 -8.17 -5.04
CA GLY A 49 -3.60 -8.85 -5.61
C GLY A 49 -2.54 -7.97 -6.28
N HIS A 50 -2.57 -6.66 -6.05
CA HIS A 50 -1.62 -5.69 -6.64
C HIS A 50 -0.86 -4.91 -5.58
N ALA A 51 0.37 -4.51 -5.91
CA ALA A 51 1.07 -3.44 -5.20
C ALA A 51 0.48 -2.09 -5.62
N LEU A 52 0.26 -1.17 -4.67
CA LEU A 52 -0.49 0.07 -4.92
C LEU A 52 0.30 1.36 -4.61
N LEU A 53 1.00 1.38 -3.49
CA LEU A 53 1.72 2.55 -3.03
C LEU A 53 2.88 2.22 -2.09
N VAL A 54 3.77 3.18 -1.91
CA VAL A 54 4.79 3.17 -0.86
C VAL A 54 4.34 4.09 0.27
N VAL A 55 4.47 3.61 1.49
CA VAL A 55 4.29 4.39 2.73
C VAL A 55 5.60 4.40 3.52
N ASP A 56 5.74 5.33 4.45
CA ASP A 56 6.79 5.25 5.47
C ASP A 56 6.24 4.63 6.75
N LEU A 57 6.85 3.53 7.21
CA LEU A 57 6.59 2.99 8.55
C LEU A 57 7.38 3.81 9.58
N LYS A 58 6.71 4.74 10.25
CA LYS A 58 7.32 5.70 11.19
C LYS A 58 7.49 5.12 12.60
N ALA A 59 6.49 4.39 13.08
CA ALA A 59 6.51 3.81 14.42
C ALA A 59 5.75 2.48 14.47
N VAL A 60 6.08 1.65 15.47
CA VAL A 60 5.33 0.46 15.85
C VAL A 60 5.18 0.50 17.36
N ASN A 61 3.98 0.81 17.82
CA ASN A 61 3.64 0.96 19.22
C ASN A 61 3.00 -0.33 19.73
N LYS A 62 3.51 -0.89 20.84
CA LYS A 62 2.84 -1.99 21.52
C LYS A 62 1.65 -1.44 22.31
N LEU A 63 0.44 -1.91 22.02
CA LEU A 63 -0.78 -1.51 22.73
C LEU A 63 -1.13 -2.51 23.83
N ALA A 64 -1.03 -3.79 23.53
CA ALA A 64 -1.26 -4.89 24.47
C ALA A 64 -0.47 -6.13 24.02
N ASP A 65 -0.69 -7.26 24.68
CA ASP A 65 -0.13 -8.53 24.20
C ASP A 65 -0.69 -8.88 22.82
N HIS A 66 0.20 -9.23 21.89
CA HIS A 66 -0.13 -9.47 20.48
C HIS A 66 -0.98 -8.37 19.82
N GLN A 67 -0.81 -7.10 20.22
CA GLN A 67 -1.51 -5.97 19.61
C GLN A 67 -0.55 -4.81 19.40
N PHE A 68 -0.28 -4.50 18.13
CA PHE A 68 0.64 -3.46 17.72
C PHE A 68 -0.03 -2.50 16.74
N GLU A 69 0.18 -1.21 16.97
CA GLU A 69 -0.19 -0.12 16.06
C GLU A 69 1.04 0.27 15.24
N TRP A 70 0.97 0.08 13.93
CA TRP A 70 1.96 0.50 12.97
C TRP A 70 1.54 1.87 12.43
N VAL A 71 2.28 2.91 12.77
CA VAL A 71 2.06 4.27 12.27
C VAL A 71 2.69 4.38 10.89
N ILE A 72 1.85 4.58 9.88
CA ILE A 72 2.21 4.64 8.47
C ILE A 72 1.82 6.00 7.89
N ASP A 73 2.67 6.49 7.00
CA ASP A 73 2.52 7.80 6.36
C ASP A 73 2.58 7.59 4.83
N PRO A 74 1.49 7.81 4.07
CA PRO A 74 1.49 7.67 2.63
C PRO A 74 2.57 8.54 1.97
N ALA A 75 3.45 7.93 1.18
CA ALA A 75 4.57 8.63 0.55
C ALA A 75 4.32 8.91 -0.94
N TYR A 76 4.03 7.88 -1.72
CA TYR A 76 3.67 8.04 -3.14
C TYR A 76 2.97 6.79 -3.69
N SER A 77 2.01 7.01 -4.59
CA SER A 77 1.40 5.94 -5.38
C SER A 77 2.37 5.44 -6.45
N ILE A 78 2.17 4.19 -6.88
CA ILE A 78 2.97 3.56 -7.94
C ILE A 78 2.09 3.11 -9.10
N TYR A 79 2.67 2.87 -10.27
CA TYR A 79 1.99 2.07 -11.27
C TYR A 79 1.74 0.69 -10.69
N PRO A 80 0.47 0.26 -10.54
CA PRO A 80 0.15 -0.99 -9.90
C PRO A 80 0.68 -2.16 -10.71
N PHE A 81 1.12 -3.20 -10.02
CA PHE A 81 1.54 -4.45 -10.64
C PHE A 81 1.12 -5.63 -9.79
N ALA A 82 0.84 -6.76 -10.45
CA ALA A 82 0.44 -7.98 -9.78
C ALA A 82 1.55 -8.49 -8.84
N VAL A 83 1.19 -8.82 -7.61
CA VAL A 83 2.13 -9.34 -6.62
C VAL A 83 1.43 -10.37 -5.74
N LYS A 84 2.09 -11.52 -5.53
CA LYS A 84 1.61 -12.51 -4.58
C LYS A 84 1.97 -12.08 -3.17
N GLY A 85 0.95 -11.71 -2.40
CA GLY A 85 1.12 -11.38 -0.98
C GLY A 85 1.70 -12.54 -0.16
N GLN A 86 2.33 -12.22 0.96
CA GLN A 86 2.99 -13.16 1.87
C GLN A 86 2.64 -12.85 3.32
N GLN A 87 2.82 -13.84 4.20
CA GLN A 87 2.74 -13.61 5.65
C GLN A 87 3.97 -12.83 6.12
N GLY A 88 3.78 -11.89 7.05
CA GLY A 88 4.86 -11.05 7.56
C GLY A 88 5.33 -9.99 6.56
N LEU A 89 6.51 -9.42 6.82
CA LEU A 89 7.22 -8.59 5.85
C LEU A 89 7.91 -9.48 4.81
N PHE A 90 7.79 -9.11 3.54
CA PHE A 90 8.48 -9.77 2.43
C PHE A 90 9.23 -8.73 1.58
N ASN A 91 10.01 -9.20 0.61
CA ASN A 91 10.77 -8.34 -0.27
C ASN A 91 10.19 -8.37 -1.69
N VAL A 92 10.19 -7.20 -2.32
CA VAL A 92 9.86 -7.01 -3.75
C VAL A 92 11.04 -6.31 -4.41
N ASP A 93 11.39 -6.69 -5.64
CA ASP A 93 12.47 -6.04 -6.41
C ASP A 93 12.11 -4.57 -6.68
N ASP A 94 13.03 -3.66 -6.36
CA ASP A 94 12.86 -2.22 -6.54
C ASP A 94 12.62 -1.84 -8.01
N LYS A 95 13.11 -2.65 -8.96
CA LYS A 95 12.91 -2.43 -10.40
C LYS A 95 11.44 -2.48 -10.82
N LEU A 96 10.58 -3.12 -10.03
CA LEU A 96 9.13 -3.19 -10.28
C LEU A 96 8.40 -1.93 -9.79
N ILE A 97 9.01 -1.17 -8.87
CA ILE A 97 8.36 -0.07 -8.17
C ILE A 97 8.59 1.22 -8.98
N LYS A 98 7.58 1.62 -9.75
CA LYS A 98 7.60 2.84 -10.57
C LYS A 98 6.59 3.84 -10.02
N LYS A 99 7.02 5.06 -9.68
CA LYS A 99 6.14 6.11 -9.15
C LYS A 99 5.05 6.48 -10.17
N ALA A 100 3.82 6.63 -9.71
CA ALA A 100 2.71 7.20 -10.47
C ALA A 100 2.95 8.70 -10.73
N PRO A 101 2.28 9.32 -11.72
CA PRO A 101 2.42 10.74 -12.05
C PRO A 101 1.64 11.64 -11.07
N ILE A 102 1.78 11.38 -9.77
CA ILE A 102 1.21 12.19 -8.69
C ILE A 102 2.38 12.89 -8.01
N ASP A 103 2.51 14.19 -8.25
CA ASP A 103 3.50 15.06 -7.65
C ASP A 103 2.82 16.22 -6.90
N ASN A 104 3.61 17.19 -6.42
CA ASN A 104 3.12 18.30 -5.60
C ASN A 104 2.29 19.32 -6.41
N GLU A 105 2.39 19.30 -7.74
CA GLU A 105 1.64 20.18 -8.66
C GLU A 105 0.84 19.30 -9.63
N PRO A 106 -0.16 18.56 -9.10
CA PRO A 106 -0.77 17.46 -9.82
C PRO A 106 -1.50 17.95 -11.08
N ASP A 107 -1.05 17.43 -12.21
CA ASP A 107 -1.77 17.53 -13.48
C ASP A 107 -2.97 16.57 -13.45
N ILE A 108 -4.16 17.13 -13.23
CA ILE A 108 -5.40 16.37 -13.06
C ILE A 108 -5.67 15.48 -14.27
N ASP A 109 -5.36 15.93 -15.50
CA ASP A 109 -5.59 15.14 -16.71
C ASP A 109 -4.67 13.92 -16.74
N LYS A 110 -3.40 14.08 -16.34
CA LYS A 110 -2.47 12.95 -16.21
C LYS A 110 -2.85 11.98 -15.11
N ILE A 111 -3.40 12.48 -13.99
CA ILE A 111 -3.88 11.64 -12.90
C ILE A 111 -5.10 10.84 -13.36
N ASN A 112 -6.05 11.48 -14.03
CA ASN A 112 -7.22 10.80 -14.59
C ASN A 112 -6.80 9.74 -15.62
N GLU A 113 -5.92 10.08 -16.57
CA GLU A 113 -5.39 9.11 -17.54
C GLU A 113 -4.72 7.92 -16.84
N TRP A 114 -3.97 8.18 -15.76
CA TRP A 114 -3.36 7.12 -14.97
C TRP A 114 -4.40 6.25 -14.25
N CYS A 115 -5.41 6.85 -13.63
CA CYS A 115 -6.51 6.14 -12.98
C CYS A 115 -7.24 5.24 -13.98
N ASP A 116 -7.71 5.81 -15.09
CA ASP A 116 -8.49 5.13 -16.13
C ASP A 116 -7.71 3.97 -16.75
N LYS A 117 -6.40 4.17 -16.97
CA LYS A 117 -5.55 3.19 -17.64
C LYS A 117 -5.03 2.10 -16.72
N TYR A 118 -4.73 2.41 -15.46
CA TYR A 118 -4.00 1.51 -14.57
C TYR A 118 -4.74 1.11 -13.31
N LEU A 119 -5.68 1.90 -12.80
CA LEU A 119 -6.48 1.56 -11.61
C LEU A 119 -7.84 0.99 -11.99
N GLU A 120 -8.61 1.69 -12.84
CA GLU A 120 -9.98 1.30 -13.23
C GLU A 120 -10.09 -0.16 -13.69
N PRO A 121 -9.21 -0.68 -14.56
CA PRO A 121 -9.32 -2.06 -15.04
C PRO A 121 -9.05 -3.12 -13.96
N LEU A 122 -8.52 -2.72 -12.80
CA LEU A 122 -8.16 -3.60 -11.71
C LEU A 122 -9.20 -3.67 -10.59
N PHE A 123 -10.20 -2.78 -10.61
CA PHE A 123 -11.32 -2.85 -9.67
C PHE A 123 -12.16 -4.10 -9.96
N VAL A 124 -12.63 -4.76 -8.89
CA VAL A 124 -13.46 -5.97 -8.93
C VAL A 124 -14.81 -5.71 -8.29
#